data_AF-A0A316HH73-F1
#
_entry.id   AF-A0A316HH73-F1
#
_cell.length_a   1.000
_cell.length_b   1.000
_cell.length_c   1.000
_cell.angle_alpha   90.00
_cell.angle_beta   90.00
_cell.angle_gamma   90.00
#
_symmetry.space_group_name_H-M   'P 1'
#
loop_
_entity.id
_entity.type
_entity.pdbx_description
1 polymer ?
#
loop_
_entity_poly.entity_id
_entity_poly.type
_entity_poly.pdbx_seq_one_letter_code
_entity_poly.pdbx_strand_id
1 'polypeptide(L)'
;MKRASLFILQAALAVLWSTVALAKTVHYYYTDPQGTVLAKTDASGHVLVRSDYRPYGSPAQAQGTLPAGPGYTGHVNDPDTGLVYMQARYYDPGVGRFLTVDPVDPTAANEFNFNRFVYANGNPIINTDPSGMDDCGPRCMEHRAQSDAMNSFSGLGSGLGGGAPKVIKMALLLIK
;
A
#
# COMPACT_ATOMS: atom_id res chain seq x y z
N MET A 1 34.55 -15.50 51.87
CA MET A 1 34.61 -14.36 50.93
C MET A 1 34.41 -14.73 49.44
N LYS A 2 34.76 -15.94 48.98
CA LYS A 2 34.64 -16.32 47.54
C LYS A 2 33.21 -16.55 47.01
N ARG A 3 32.23 -16.82 47.89
CA ARG A 3 30.84 -17.10 47.49
C ARG A 3 30.08 -15.85 47.03
N ALA A 4 30.32 -14.70 47.66
CA ALA A 4 29.68 -13.43 47.29
C ALA A 4 30.10 -12.95 45.88
N SER A 5 31.36 -13.17 45.50
CA SER A 5 31.87 -12.79 44.17
C SER A 5 31.31 -13.65 43.03
N LEU A 6 30.95 -14.91 43.31
CA LEU A 6 30.34 -15.82 42.33
C LEU A 6 28.86 -15.49 42.07
N PHE A 7 28.13 -15.07 43.11
CA PHE A 7 26.74 -14.60 42.96
C PHE A 7 26.64 -13.29 42.17
N ILE A 8 27.61 -12.36 42.35
CA ILE A 8 27.65 -11.11 41.59
C ILE A 8 27.98 -11.38 40.11
N LEU A 9 28.88 -12.34 39.83
CA LEU A 9 29.22 -12.72 38.45
C LEU A 9 28.05 -13.43 37.74
N GLN A 10 27.30 -14.29 38.45
CA GLN A 10 26.10 -14.95 37.91
C GLN A 10 24.95 -13.96 37.66
N ALA A 11 24.77 -12.96 38.54
CA ALA A 11 23.80 -11.91 38.34
C ALA A 11 24.16 -11.01 37.14
N ALA A 12 25.45 -10.68 36.96
CA ALA A 12 25.92 -9.91 35.81
C ALA A 12 25.75 -10.69 34.48
N LEU A 13 25.97 -12.00 34.48
CA LEU A 13 25.76 -12.87 33.32
C LEU A 13 24.27 -13.04 32.95
N ALA A 14 23.36 -13.00 33.93
CA ALA A 14 21.92 -13.03 33.71
C ALA A 14 21.37 -11.73 33.10
N VAL A 15 21.95 -10.57 33.46
CA VAL A 15 21.62 -9.27 32.83
C VAL A 15 22.08 -9.22 31.37
N LEU A 16 23.18 -9.90 31.04
CA LEU A 16 23.68 -10.10 29.66
C LEU A 16 22.81 -11.03 28.80
N TRP A 17 21.83 -11.73 29.39
CA TRP A 17 20.85 -12.57 28.70
C TRP A 17 19.44 -11.94 28.68
N SER A 18 19.34 -10.65 28.98
CA SER A 18 18.09 -9.92 28.83
C SER A 18 17.70 -9.93 27.36
N THR A 19 16.70 -10.72 27.01
CA THR A 19 16.13 -10.74 25.67
C THR A 19 15.51 -9.36 25.43
N VAL A 20 16.05 -8.62 24.46
CA VAL A 20 15.37 -7.43 23.96
C VAL A 20 14.08 -7.93 23.31
N ALA A 21 12.95 -7.76 24.00
CA ALA A 21 11.65 -8.10 23.45
C ALA A 21 11.36 -7.13 22.30
N LEU A 22 11.41 -7.64 21.06
CA LEU A 22 11.06 -6.87 19.87
C LEU A 22 9.55 -6.59 19.91
N ALA A 23 9.16 -5.33 20.13
CA ALA A 23 7.76 -4.95 20.08
C ALA A 23 7.28 -5.01 18.62
N LYS A 24 6.43 -5.99 18.30
CA LYS A 24 5.82 -6.14 16.99
C LYS A 24 4.52 -5.32 16.91
N THR A 25 4.52 -4.25 16.12
CA THR A 25 3.30 -3.50 15.82
C THR A 25 2.63 -4.07 14.57
N VAL A 26 1.34 -4.39 14.67
CA VAL A 26 0.55 -4.89 13.54
C VAL A 26 -0.54 -3.87 13.22
N HIS A 27 -0.65 -3.51 11.94
CA HIS A 27 -1.71 -2.68 11.41
C HIS A 27 -2.54 -3.48 10.40
N TYR A 28 -3.86 -3.30 10.44
CA TYR A 28 -4.77 -3.81 9.42
C TYR A 28 -5.30 -2.68 8.58
N TYR A 29 -5.26 -2.85 7.27
CA TYR A 29 -5.76 -1.90 6.28
C TYR A 29 -7.06 -2.44 5.68
N TYR A 30 -8.07 -1.59 5.63
CA TYR A 30 -9.35 -1.89 4.98
C TYR A 30 -9.42 -1.10 3.70
N THR A 31 -9.56 -1.81 2.58
CA THR A 31 -9.53 -1.20 1.25
C THR A 31 -10.85 -1.36 0.50
N ASP A 32 -11.08 -0.48 -0.46
CA ASP A 32 -12.09 -0.67 -1.50
C ASP A 32 -11.61 -1.71 -2.56
N PRO A 33 -12.45 -2.03 -3.57
CA PRO A 33 -12.05 -2.96 -4.64
C PRO A 33 -10.87 -2.49 -5.51
N GLN A 34 -10.60 -1.18 -5.58
CA GLN A 34 -9.45 -0.61 -6.30
C GLN A 34 -8.18 -0.55 -5.43
N GLY A 35 -8.26 -0.98 -4.16
CA GLY A 35 -7.14 -0.97 -3.22
C GLY A 35 -6.99 0.32 -2.42
N THR A 36 -7.93 1.27 -2.53
CA THR A 36 -7.90 2.52 -1.74
C THR A 36 -8.12 2.23 -0.27
N VAL A 37 -7.19 2.66 0.59
CA VAL A 37 -7.27 2.48 2.04
C VAL A 37 -8.29 3.42 2.65
N LEU A 38 -9.40 2.88 3.15
CA LEU A 38 -10.48 3.64 3.81
C LEU A 38 -10.32 3.69 5.34
N ALA A 39 -9.67 2.68 5.92
CA ALA A 39 -9.40 2.65 7.36
C ALA A 39 -8.13 1.88 7.69
N LYS A 40 -7.49 2.27 8.79
CA LYS A 40 -6.37 1.56 9.41
C LYS A 40 -6.69 1.26 10.87
N THR A 41 -6.55 0.03 11.32
CA THR A 41 -6.72 -0.37 12.72
C THR A 41 -5.43 -0.95 13.31
N ASP A 42 -5.35 -0.97 14.64
CA ASP A 42 -4.33 -1.72 15.36
C ASP A 42 -4.69 -3.20 15.56
N ALA A 43 -3.81 -3.95 16.23
CA ALA A 43 -4.01 -5.37 16.53
C ALA A 43 -5.26 -5.68 17.37
N SER A 44 -5.78 -4.70 18.12
CA SER A 44 -6.97 -4.82 18.96
C SER A 44 -8.26 -4.46 18.22
N GLY A 45 -8.16 -4.00 16.97
CA GLY A 45 -9.29 -3.55 16.16
C GLY A 45 -9.66 -2.08 16.39
N HIS A 46 -8.86 -1.32 17.14
CA HIS A 46 -9.08 0.11 17.32
C HIS A 46 -8.77 0.88 16.02
N VAL A 47 -9.68 1.73 15.57
CA VAL A 47 -9.52 2.53 14.34
C VAL A 47 -8.55 3.68 14.59
N LEU A 48 -7.37 3.60 13.96
CA LEU A 48 -6.32 4.62 14.04
C LEU A 48 -6.56 5.75 13.04
N VAL A 49 -7.00 5.41 11.84
CA VAL A 49 -7.24 6.37 10.75
C VAL A 49 -8.48 5.95 9.98
N ARG A 50 -9.29 6.94 9.60
CA ARG A 50 -10.38 6.78 8.63
C ARG A 50 -10.22 7.86 7.55
N SER A 51 -10.40 7.47 6.30
CA SER A 51 -10.17 8.34 5.16
C SER A 51 -11.23 8.10 4.10
N ASP A 52 -11.84 9.20 3.66
CA ASP A 52 -12.79 9.21 2.57
C ASP A 52 -12.17 10.01 1.42
N TYR A 53 -12.30 9.49 0.21
CA TYR A 53 -11.71 10.07 -1.00
C TYR A 53 -12.79 10.41 -2.01
N ARG A 54 -12.59 11.50 -2.75
CA ARG A 54 -13.34 11.81 -3.96
C ARG A 54 -12.87 10.89 -5.11
N PRO A 55 -13.57 10.84 -6.25
CA PRO A 55 -13.21 9.95 -7.35
C PRO A 55 -11.75 10.03 -7.79
N TYR A 56 -11.16 11.23 -7.80
CA TYR A 56 -9.75 11.47 -8.16
C TYR A 56 -8.77 11.36 -6.99
N GLY A 57 -9.19 10.86 -5.83
CA GLY A 57 -8.29 10.65 -4.69
C GLY A 57 -8.04 11.87 -3.81
N SER A 58 -8.70 13.01 -4.05
CA SER A 58 -8.64 14.12 -3.08
C SER A 58 -9.40 13.75 -1.81
N PRO A 59 -8.91 14.08 -0.61
CA PRO A 59 -9.63 13.82 0.63
C PRO A 59 -11.01 14.51 0.62
N ALA A 60 -12.06 13.80 1.02
CA ALA A 60 -13.43 14.32 1.02
C ALA A 60 -13.66 15.37 2.12
N GLN A 61 -12.89 15.27 3.21
CA GLN A 61 -12.91 16.24 4.31
C GLN A 61 -11.96 17.40 4.00
N ALA A 62 -12.46 18.64 4.09
CA ALA A 62 -11.75 19.86 3.67
C ALA A 62 -10.48 20.20 4.48
N GLN A 63 -10.19 19.45 5.55
CA GLN A 63 -9.08 19.71 6.49
C GLN A 63 -8.09 18.54 6.58
N GLY A 64 -8.34 17.44 5.86
CA GLY A 64 -7.54 16.23 6.01
C GLY A 64 -6.34 16.22 5.07
N THR A 65 -5.14 16.48 5.57
CA THR A 65 -3.90 16.05 4.92
C THR A 65 -3.99 14.55 4.62
N LEU A 66 -3.44 14.12 3.49
CA LEU A 66 -3.44 12.69 3.16
C LEU A 66 -2.74 11.91 4.29
N PRO A 67 -3.29 10.79 4.78
CA PRO A 67 -2.59 9.99 5.77
C PRO A 67 -1.27 9.47 5.20
N ALA A 68 -0.20 9.56 5.98
CA ALA A 68 1.10 9.02 5.57
C ALA A 68 1.04 7.50 5.31
N GLY A 69 1.70 7.06 4.24
CA GLY A 69 1.77 5.65 3.85
C GLY A 69 0.74 5.26 2.79
N PRO A 70 0.39 3.96 2.68
CA PRO A 70 -0.54 3.48 1.67
C PRO A 70 -1.93 4.14 1.79
N GLY A 71 -2.45 4.62 0.67
CA GLY A 71 -3.66 5.43 0.59
C GLY A 71 -4.48 5.15 -0.66
N TYR A 72 -4.57 6.15 -1.53
CA TYR A 72 -5.41 6.09 -2.74
C TYR A 72 -4.90 5.00 -3.71
N THR A 73 -5.83 4.10 -4.12
CA THR A 73 -5.56 2.94 -4.99
C THR A 73 -4.33 2.10 -4.61
N GLY A 74 -4.00 2.05 -3.31
CA GLY A 74 -2.86 1.31 -2.78
C GLY A 74 -1.49 1.99 -2.91
N HIS A 75 -1.45 3.19 -3.49
CA HIS A 75 -0.23 3.98 -3.66
C HIS A 75 0.18 4.72 -2.39
N VAL A 76 1.41 5.21 -2.35
CA VAL A 76 1.95 5.90 -1.16
C VAL A 76 1.57 7.37 -1.20
N ASN A 77 0.82 7.82 -0.20
CA ASN A 77 0.52 9.22 0.02
C ASN A 77 1.71 9.95 0.63
N ASP A 78 1.99 11.14 0.11
CA ASP A 78 2.90 12.11 0.69
C ASP A 78 2.10 13.25 1.35
N PRO A 79 1.98 13.27 2.69
CA PRO A 79 1.23 14.29 3.42
C PRO A 79 1.85 15.69 3.29
N ASP A 80 3.17 15.79 3.11
CA ASP A 80 3.88 17.07 3.17
C ASP A 80 3.61 17.89 1.89
N THR A 81 3.46 17.18 0.77
CA THR A 81 3.15 17.79 -0.54
C THR A 81 1.68 17.66 -0.95
N GLY A 82 0.93 16.74 -0.33
CA GLY A 82 -0.43 16.41 -0.73
C GLY A 82 -0.51 15.58 -2.01
N LEU A 83 0.61 14.99 -2.44
CA LEU A 83 0.72 14.18 -3.65
C LEU A 83 0.64 12.69 -3.35
N VAL A 84 0.44 11.89 -4.39
CA VAL A 84 0.46 10.43 -4.32
C VAL A 84 1.57 9.91 -5.22
N TYR A 85 2.49 9.13 -4.66
CA TYR A 85 3.55 8.48 -5.40
C TYR A 85 3.05 7.16 -6.00
N MET A 86 2.90 7.13 -7.33
CA MET A 86 2.38 6.00 -8.09
C MET A 86 3.51 5.26 -8.83
N GLN A 87 4.61 4.98 -8.12
CA GLN A 87 5.81 4.32 -8.65
C GLN A 87 6.58 5.13 -9.71
N ALA A 88 6.10 5.21 -10.95
CA ALA A 88 6.81 5.93 -12.00
C ALA A 88 6.60 7.46 -11.93
N ARG A 89 5.48 7.92 -11.35
CA ARG A 89 5.08 9.33 -11.36
C ARG A 89 4.46 9.78 -10.05
N TYR A 90 4.58 11.08 -9.79
CA TYR A 90 3.78 11.76 -8.78
C TYR A 90 2.46 12.24 -9.38
N TYR A 91 1.37 11.91 -8.67
CA TYR A 91 0.01 12.27 -9.00
C TYR A 91 -0.51 13.34 -8.04
N ASP A 92 -1.17 14.35 -8.58
CA ASP A 92 -1.87 15.37 -7.83
C ASP A 92 -3.36 15.01 -7.76
N PRO A 93 -3.87 14.57 -6.60
CA PRO A 93 -5.29 14.26 -6.41
C PRO A 93 -6.20 15.49 -6.38
N GLY A 94 -5.67 16.68 -6.12
CA GLY A 94 -6.43 17.93 -6.09
C GLY A 94 -6.82 18.39 -7.51
N VAL A 95 -5.90 18.23 -8.46
CA VAL A 95 -6.15 18.52 -9.89
C VAL A 95 -6.66 17.29 -10.65
N GLY A 96 -6.32 16.08 -10.17
CA GLY A 96 -6.71 14.81 -10.79
C GLY A 96 -5.79 14.37 -11.92
N ARG A 97 -4.49 14.72 -11.87
CA ARG A 97 -3.53 14.52 -12.99
C ARG A 97 -2.11 14.24 -12.50
N PHE A 98 -1.27 13.69 -13.37
CA PHE A 98 0.16 13.54 -13.10
C PHE A 98 0.91 14.85 -13.25
N LEU A 99 1.99 15.01 -12.46
CA LEU A 99 2.87 16.18 -12.52
C LEU A 99 3.90 16.08 -13.66
N THR A 100 4.24 14.87 -14.08
CA THR A 100 5.20 14.61 -15.15
C THR A 100 4.53 13.92 -16.33
N VAL A 101 5.15 14.10 -17.48
CA VAL A 101 4.77 13.44 -18.73
C VAL A 101 4.93 11.92 -18.58
N ASP A 102 3.96 11.16 -19.10
CA ASP A 102 4.01 9.70 -19.19
C ASP A 102 5.25 9.23 -19.95
N PRO A 103 6.12 8.37 -19.41
CA PRO A 103 7.24 7.81 -20.16
C PRO A 103 6.79 6.91 -21.33
N VAL A 104 5.56 6.42 -21.34
CA VAL A 104 5.00 5.64 -22.46
C VAL A 104 4.63 6.57 -23.61
N ASP A 105 5.11 6.23 -24.81
CA ASP A 105 4.85 7.02 -26.00
C ASP A 105 3.40 6.86 -26.49
N PRO A 106 2.81 7.94 -27.04
CA PRO A 106 1.48 7.89 -27.58
C PRO A 106 1.39 6.92 -28.77
N THR A 107 0.30 6.15 -28.87
CA THR A 107 0.11 5.19 -29.97
C THR A 107 -1.25 5.37 -30.61
N ALA A 108 -1.36 5.10 -31.92
CA ALA A 108 -2.64 5.13 -32.62
C ALA A 108 -3.66 4.11 -32.09
N ALA A 109 -3.20 3.08 -31.35
CA ALA A 109 -4.06 2.07 -30.74
C ALA A 109 -4.68 2.52 -29.40
N ASN A 110 -4.17 3.61 -28.80
CA ASN A 110 -4.68 4.13 -27.53
C ASN A 110 -4.85 5.66 -27.63
N GLU A 111 -6.06 6.10 -27.96
CA GLU A 111 -6.41 7.53 -28.09
C GLU A 111 -6.21 8.34 -26.80
N PHE A 112 -6.29 7.68 -25.63
CA PHE A 112 -6.21 8.36 -24.35
C PHE A 112 -4.76 8.72 -23.97
N ASN A 113 -3.77 7.97 -24.48
CA ASN A 113 -2.36 8.20 -24.14
C ASN A 113 -1.74 9.41 -24.85
N PHE A 114 -2.48 10.05 -25.79
CA PHE A 114 -2.12 11.37 -26.32
C PHE A 114 -2.14 12.44 -25.24
N ASN A 115 -3.00 12.29 -24.23
CA ASN A 115 -2.96 13.15 -23.06
C ASN A 115 -2.01 12.57 -22.00
N ARG A 116 -0.71 12.84 -22.14
CA ARG A 116 0.37 12.22 -21.35
C ARG A 116 0.41 12.59 -19.85
N PHE A 117 -0.61 13.27 -19.33
CA PHE A 117 -0.74 13.60 -17.91
C PHE A 117 -2.08 13.13 -17.34
N VAL A 118 -2.94 12.51 -18.16
CA VAL A 118 -4.24 12.00 -17.72
C VAL A 118 -4.03 10.84 -16.76
N TYR A 119 -4.88 10.76 -15.74
CA TYR A 119 -4.96 9.60 -14.86
C TYR A 119 -6.19 8.77 -15.22
N ALA A 120 -6.06 7.45 -15.24
CA ALA A 120 -7.16 6.51 -15.36
C ALA A 120 -8.01 6.70 -16.64
N ASN A 121 -7.39 7.16 -17.74
CA ASN A 121 -8.07 7.60 -18.96
C ASN A 121 -9.23 8.60 -18.72
N GLY A 122 -9.15 9.41 -17.66
CA GLY A 122 -10.19 10.37 -17.27
C GLY A 122 -11.39 9.75 -16.55
N ASN A 123 -11.34 8.46 -16.19
CA ASN A 123 -12.40 7.78 -15.45
C ASN A 123 -11.86 6.94 -14.28
N PRO A 124 -11.51 7.58 -13.15
CA PRO A 124 -10.91 6.93 -11.97
C PRO A 124 -11.89 6.07 -11.15
N ILE A 125 -13.16 6.01 -11.54
CA ILE A 125 -14.15 5.12 -10.90
C ILE A 125 -13.98 3.68 -11.39
N ILE A 126 -13.58 3.51 -12.64
CA ILE A 126 -13.48 2.18 -13.27
C ILE A 126 -12.03 1.80 -13.60
N ASN A 127 -11.15 2.78 -13.76
CA ASN A 127 -9.76 2.57 -14.11
C ASN A 127 -8.84 3.06 -12.99
N THR A 128 -7.66 2.46 -12.90
CA THR A 128 -6.57 2.86 -12.00
C THR A 128 -5.26 2.69 -12.77
N ASP A 129 -4.21 3.42 -12.43
CA ASP A 129 -2.86 3.21 -12.97
C ASP A 129 -1.96 2.56 -11.89
N PRO A 130 -1.75 1.22 -11.89
CA PRO A 130 -0.98 0.54 -10.86
C PRO A 130 0.54 0.78 -10.94
N SER A 131 1.05 1.13 -12.11
CA SER A 131 2.49 1.35 -12.35
C SER A 131 2.88 2.82 -12.49
N GLY A 132 1.89 3.72 -12.57
CA GLY A 132 2.10 5.11 -12.95
C GLY A 132 2.54 5.24 -14.41
N MET A 133 2.19 4.28 -15.28
CA MET A 133 2.56 4.27 -16.71
C MET A 133 1.46 3.71 -17.60
N ASP A 134 0.54 2.90 -17.05
CA ASP A 134 -0.46 2.19 -17.83
C ASP A 134 -1.79 2.18 -17.10
N ASP A 135 -2.79 2.78 -17.71
CA ASP A 135 -4.16 2.74 -17.20
C ASP A 135 -4.74 1.32 -17.31
N CYS A 136 -5.09 0.78 -16.16
CA CYS A 136 -5.60 -0.58 -15.96
C CYS A 136 -7.07 -0.51 -15.56
N GLY A 137 -7.96 -0.90 -16.47
CA GLY A 137 -9.38 -1.09 -16.18
C GLY A 137 -9.68 -2.39 -15.43
N PRO A 138 -10.96 -2.72 -15.17
CA PRO A 138 -11.35 -3.85 -14.32
C PRO A 138 -10.84 -5.20 -14.86
N ARG A 139 -10.83 -5.35 -16.19
CA ARG A 139 -10.30 -6.54 -16.87
C ARG A 139 -8.79 -6.71 -16.68
N CYS A 140 -8.04 -5.60 -16.69
CA CYS A 140 -6.60 -5.62 -16.47
C CYS A 140 -6.25 -5.93 -15.00
N MET A 141 -7.04 -5.43 -14.04
CA MET A 141 -6.86 -5.76 -12.62
C MET A 141 -7.09 -7.24 -12.33
N GLU A 142 -8.12 -7.85 -12.90
CA GLU A 142 -8.38 -9.29 -12.70
C GLU A 142 -7.25 -10.15 -13.28
N HIS A 143 -6.77 -9.84 -14.49
CA HIS A 143 -5.63 -10.52 -15.07
C HIS A 143 -4.33 -10.30 -14.27
N ARG A 144 -4.10 -9.10 -13.73
CA ARG A 144 -2.94 -8.83 -12.86
C ARG A 144 -3.03 -9.60 -11.54
N ALA A 145 -4.17 -9.56 -10.86
CA ALA A 145 -4.40 -10.33 -9.63
C ALA A 145 -4.21 -11.83 -9.85
N GLN A 146 -4.66 -12.36 -10.99
CA GLN A 146 -4.41 -13.75 -11.39
C GLN A 146 -2.91 -14.00 -11.61
N SER A 147 -2.21 -13.10 -12.29
CA SER A 147 -0.77 -13.23 -12.55
C SER A 147 0.07 -13.13 -11.28
N ASP A 148 -0.26 -12.24 -10.35
CA ASP A 148 0.40 -12.11 -9.06
C ASP A 148 0.12 -13.33 -8.16
N ALA A 149 -1.09 -13.88 -8.24
CA ALA A 149 -1.42 -15.15 -7.59
C ALA A 149 -0.63 -16.33 -8.20
N MET A 150 -0.47 -16.39 -9.52
CA MET A 150 0.34 -17.40 -10.21
C MET A 150 1.84 -17.24 -9.91
N ASN A 151 2.34 -16.02 -9.78
CA ASN A 151 3.73 -15.75 -9.40
C ASN A 151 3.99 -16.04 -7.92
N SER A 152 2.98 -15.87 -7.06
CA SER A 152 3.05 -16.25 -5.64
C SER A 152 2.91 -17.77 -5.43
N PHE A 153 2.20 -18.45 -6.33
CA PHE A 153 2.01 -19.91 -6.29
C PHE A 153 3.18 -20.68 -6.92
N SER A 154 3.89 -20.12 -7.90
CA SER A 154 5.11 -20.75 -8.44
C SER A 154 6.28 -20.80 -7.44
N GLY A 155 6.19 -20.10 -6.32
CA GLY A 155 7.10 -20.24 -5.16
C GLY A 155 6.69 -21.33 -4.14
N LEU A 156 5.51 -21.93 -4.28
CA LEU A 156 4.99 -22.97 -3.38
C LEU A 156 4.35 -24.08 -4.22
N GLY A 157 5.05 -25.20 -4.34
CA GLY A 157 4.69 -26.35 -5.17
C GLY A 157 3.19 -26.65 -5.26
N SER A 158 2.77 -26.94 -6.50
CA SER A 158 1.46 -27.34 -6.99
C SER A 158 0.54 -28.04 -5.97
N GLY A 159 -0.53 -27.36 -5.55
CA GLY A 159 -1.69 -27.94 -4.87
C GLY A 159 -2.99 -27.22 -5.24
N LEU A 160 -3.94 -27.97 -5.79
CA LEU A 160 -5.23 -27.58 -6.36
C LEU A 160 -6.15 -26.74 -5.44
N GLY A 161 -6.95 -25.84 -6.03
CA GLY A 161 -8.35 -25.64 -5.62
C GLY A 161 -8.84 -24.21 -5.28
N GLY A 162 -9.88 -23.79 -6.02
CA GLY A 162 -11.05 -23.10 -5.44
C GLY A 162 -11.00 -21.58 -5.27
N GLY A 163 -11.77 -20.88 -6.11
CA GLY A 163 -12.03 -19.45 -5.96
C GLY A 163 -12.83 -19.12 -4.70
N ALA A 164 -12.33 -18.13 -3.95
CA ALA A 164 -13.06 -17.31 -3.00
C ALA A 164 -12.42 -15.90 -3.04
N PRO A 165 -13.18 -14.82 -2.82
CA PRO A 165 -12.63 -13.46 -2.86
C PRO A 165 -11.53 -13.32 -1.79
N LYS A 166 -10.30 -13.08 -2.24
CA LYS A 166 -9.15 -12.79 -1.37
C LYS A 166 -9.45 -11.48 -0.65
N VAL A 167 -9.83 -11.56 0.62
CA VAL A 167 -9.57 -10.47 1.56
C VAL A 167 -8.05 -10.36 1.62
N ILE A 168 -7.49 -9.35 0.94
CA ILE A 168 -6.04 -9.12 0.95
C ILE A 168 -5.68 -8.65 2.37
N LYS A 169 -5.34 -9.61 3.23
CA LYS A 169 -4.69 -9.35 4.52
C LYS A 169 -3.25 -8.93 4.25
N MET A 170 -3.03 -7.68 3.84
CA MET A 170 -1.69 -7.09 3.83
C MET A 170 -1.32 -6.70 5.27
N ALA A 171 -0.68 -7.63 5.97
CA ALA A 171 0.09 -7.31 7.17
C ALA A 171 1.41 -6.69 6.72
N LEU A 172 1.45 -5.37 6.56
CA LEU A 172 2.71 -4.67 6.29
C LEU A 172 3.51 -4.58 7.59
N LEU A 173 4.53 -5.42 7.72
CA LEU A 173 5.50 -5.38 8.81
C LEU A 173 6.48 -4.22 8.55
N LEU A 174 6.24 -3.07 9.17
CA LEU A 174 7.23 -1.99 9.20
C LEU A 174 8.17 -2.23 10.37
N ILE A 175 9.40 -2.66 10.06
CA ILE A 175 10.51 -2.70 11.01
C ILE A 175 11.02 -1.26 11.12
N LYS A 176 10.89 -0.65 12.30
CA LYS A 176 11.55 0.60 12.65
C LYS A 176 12.95 0.32 13.17
#